data_AF-A0A5K1CAA4-F1
#
_entry.id   AF-A0A5K1CAA4-F1
#
_cell.length_a   1.000
_cell.length_b   1.000
_cell.length_c   1.000
_cell.angle_alpha   90.00
_cell.angle_beta   90.00
_cell.angle_gamma   90.00
#
_symmetry.space_group_name_H-M   'P 1'
#
loop_
_entity.id
_entity.type
_entity.pdbx_description
1 polymer ?
#
loop_
_entity_poly.entity_id
_entity_poly.type
_entity_poly.pdbx_seq_one_letter_code
_entity_poly.pdbx_strand_id
1 'polypeptide(L)'
;VRYILASWLHCELPFGLLDITTLMCMLNTNTDAPHFLLEIIQNSPTSVVLLVDLLPRRDLVRHPGYLKQFYEDTQLDLQRQKLEKLPVVQPYVSPLLSLRTIFSPSAILLKINCESQLIDGKTCSMEELIDQHLGNVVKEMMGIWLEQCASPQETIMDENERDYVLVRDNMMRNIGIDNDLRANLPRLFNSDIADRVLAALEKEV
;
A
#
# COMPACT_ATOMS: atom_id res chain seq x y z
N VAL A 1 -2.67 -8.99 14.79
CA VAL A 1 -3.39 -8.52 13.59
C VAL A 1 -4.84 -8.23 13.97
N ARG A 2 -5.42 -7.10 13.54
CA ARG A 2 -6.85 -6.75 13.72
C ARG A 2 -7.69 -7.34 12.60
N TYR A 3 -7.36 -7.04 11.35
CA TYR A 3 -7.98 -7.60 10.16
C TYR A 3 -7.01 -7.62 8.98
N ILE A 4 -7.33 -8.43 7.98
CA ILE A 4 -6.69 -8.44 6.66
C ILE A 4 -7.79 -8.18 5.64
N LEU A 5 -7.63 -7.12 4.84
CA LEU A 5 -8.53 -6.78 3.76
C LEU A 5 -7.86 -7.13 2.43
N ALA A 6 -8.51 -7.99 1.65
CA ALA A 6 -8.15 -8.24 0.26
C ALA A 6 -9.31 -7.81 -0.62
N SER A 7 -9.04 -7.01 -1.64
CA SER A 7 -10.04 -6.55 -2.60
C SER A 7 -9.51 -6.62 -4.02
N TRP A 8 -10.43 -6.86 -4.94
CA TRP A 8 -10.20 -6.80 -6.37
C TRP A 8 -11.38 -6.08 -7.01
N LEU A 9 -11.06 -5.15 -7.91
CA LEU A 9 -12.00 -4.31 -8.62
C LEU A 9 -11.70 -4.44 -10.09
N HIS A 10 -12.72 -4.77 -10.88
CA HIS A 10 -12.67 -4.70 -12.33
C HIS A 10 -13.76 -3.75 -12.81
N CYS A 11 -13.41 -2.77 -13.63
CA CYS A 11 -14.36 -1.82 -14.19
C CYS A 11 -14.03 -1.46 -15.64
N GLU A 12 -15.05 -1.56 -16.51
CA GLU A 12 -14.99 -1.03 -17.87
C GLU A 12 -15.37 0.45 -17.86
N LEU A 13 -14.38 1.33 -18.05
CA LEU A 13 -14.58 2.78 -18.13
C LEU A 13 -14.70 3.21 -19.59
N PRO A 14 -15.34 4.37 -19.89
CA PRO A 14 -15.46 4.88 -21.25
C PRO A 14 -14.13 5.09 -21.99
N PHE A 15 -13.01 5.12 -21.26
CA PHE A 15 -11.66 5.38 -21.75
C PHE A 15 -10.69 4.20 -21.53
N GLY A 16 -11.17 3.03 -21.11
CA GLY A 16 -10.34 1.84 -20.92
C GLY A 16 -10.78 0.96 -19.75
N LEU A 17 -10.02 -0.10 -19.50
CA LEU A 17 -10.23 -0.97 -18.35
C LEU A 17 -9.51 -0.40 -17.13
N LEU A 18 -10.11 -0.57 -15.95
CA LEU A 18 -9.51 -0.31 -14.66
C LEU A 18 -9.56 -1.58 -13.82
N ASP A 19 -8.39 -2.10 -13.48
CA ASP A 19 -8.22 -3.21 -12.57
C ASP A 19 -7.45 -2.73 -11.34
N ILE A 20 -8.00 -2.97 -10.15
CA ILE A 20 -7.31 -2.68 -8.88
C ILE A 20 -7.28 -3.94 -8.04
N THR A 21 -6.11 -4.30 -7.52
CA THR A 21 -5.95 -5.37 -6.54
C THR A 21 -5.27 -4.79 -5.31
N THR A 22 -5.90 -4.93 -4.14
CA THR A 22 -5.38 -4.43 -2.86
C THR A 22 -5.30 -5.54 -1.83
N LEU A 23 -4.21 -5.54 -1.07
CA LEU A 23 -4.03 -6.30 0.16
C LEU A 23 -3.56 -5.33 1.26
N MET A 24 -4.35 -5.22 2.32
CA MET A 24 -4.03 -4.39 3.48
C MET A 24 -4.08 -5.24 4.76
N CYS A 25 -2.99 -5.25 5.52
CA CYS A 25 -2.93 -5.93 6.81
C CYS A 25 -2.85 -4.90 7.92
N MET A 26 -3.91 -4.81 8.73
CA MET A 26 -4.02 -3.82 9.80
C MET A 26 -3.78 -4.47 11.16
N LEU A 27 -2.84 -3.92 11.91
CA LEU A 27 -2.54 -4.32 13.29
C LEU A 27 -3.50 -3.66 14.28
N ASN A 28 -3.64 -4.25 15.47
CA ASN A 28 -4.44 -3.69 16.54
C ASN A 28 -3.60 -2.71 17.39
N THR A 29 -4.22 -2.07 18.37
CA THR A 29 -3.56 -1.10 19.26
C THR A 29 -2.74 -1.73 20.38
N ASN A 30 -2.53 -3.05 20.39
CA ASN A 30 -1.62 -3.69 21.34
C ASN A 30 -0.14 -3.60 20.89
N THR A 31 0.08 -3.05 19.71
CA THR A 31 1.39 -2.74 19.13
C THR A 31 1.26 -1.47 18.31
N ASP A 32 2.37 -0.76 18.13
CA ASP A 32 2.51 0.38 17.25
C ASP A 32 3.22 0.04 15.94
N ALA A 33 3.61 -1.23 15.74
CA ALA A 33 4.32 -1.66 14.54
C ALA A 33 3.52 -1.30 13.26
N PRO A 34 4.21 -1.00 12.13
CA PRO A 34 3.56 -0.57 10.89
C PRO A 34 2.51 -1.55 10.35
N HIS A 35 1.52 -1.01 9.64
CA HIS A 35 0.60 -1.81 8.82
C HIS A 35 1.28 -2.24 7.51
N PHE A 36 0.71 -3.21 6.80
CA PHE A 36 1.17 -3.56 5.45
C PHE A 36 0.14 -3.13 4.41
N LEU A 37 0.61 -2.54 3.31
CA LEU A 37 -0.19 -2.23 2.13
C LEU A 37 0.51 -2.73 0.86
N LEU A 38 -0.26 -3.41 0.02
CA LEU A 38 0.05 -3.70 -1.38
C LEU A 38 -1.17 -3.29 -2.20
N GLU A 39 -0.95 -2.45 -3.19
CA GLU A 39 -1.98 -2.09 -4.17
C GLU A 39 -1.37 -2.04 -5.57
N ILE A 40 -2.08 -2.66 -6.51
CA ILE A 40 -1.73 -2.75 -7.92
C ILE A 40 -2.89 -2.15 -8.70
N ILE A 41 -2.65 -1.05 -9.40
CA ILE A 41 -3.64 -0.32 -10.19
C ILE A 41 -3.22 -0.41 -11.66
N GLN A 42 -3.99 -1.13 -12.46
CA GLN A 42 -3.75 -1.31 -13.87
C GLN A 42 -4.84 -0.59 -14.68
N ASN A 43 -4.42 0.26 -15.60
CA ASN A 43 -5.33 1.00 -16.49
C ASN A 43 -5.07 0.72 -17.98
N SER A 44 -4.06 -0.09 -18.29
CA SER A 44 -3.79 -0.63 -19.62
C SER A 44 -2.99 -1.95 -19.51
N PRO A 45 -2.93 -2.78 -20.57
CA PRO A 45 -2.11 -3.99 -20.58
C PRO A 45 -0.60 -3.74 -20.37
N THR A 46 -0.13 -2.51 -20.63
CA THR A 46 1.29 -2.15 -20.59
C THR A 46 1.66 -1.23 -19.43
N SER A 47 0.69 -0.72 -18.67
CA SER A 47 0.96 0.23 -17.58
C SER A 47 0.29 -0.17 -16.27
N VAL A 48 1.09 -0.18 -15.21
CA VAL A 48 0.68 -0.51 -13.84
C VAL A 48 1.23 0.55 -12.89
N VAL A 49 0.43 0.96 -11.93
CA VAL A 49 0.90 1.67 -10.73
C VAL A 49 1.00 0.66 -9.59
N LEU A 50 2.16 0.61 -8.95
CA LEU A 50 2.47 -0.24 -7.81
C LEU A 50 2.65 0.65 -6.58
N LEU A 51 1.91 0.30 -5.52
CA LEU A 51 2.01 0.91 -4.21
C LEU A 51 2.31 -0.20 -3.21
N VAL A 52 3.47 -0.16 -2.55
CA VAL A 52 3.82 -1.13 -1.50
C VAL A 52 4.48 -0.40 -0.36
N ASP A 53 3.98 -0.61 0.86
CA ASP A 53 4.55 0.06 2.02
C ASP A 53 4.27 -0.64 3.34
N LEU A 54 5.13 -0.33 4.31
CA LEU A 54 4.89 -0.54 5.73
C LEU A 54 4.41 0.80 6.34
N LEU A 55 3.09 0.99 6.42
CA LEU A 55 2.50 2.30 6.76
C LEU A 55 2.79 2.69 8.22
N PRO A 56 3.42 3.85 8.48
CA PRO A 56 3.78 4.30 9.82
C PRO A 56 2.57 4.68 10.67
N ARG A 57 2.55 4.17 11.89
CA ARG A 57 1.50 4.46 12.89
C ARG A 57 1.95 5.46 13.96
N ARG A 58 3.20 5.90 13.89
CA ARG A 58 3.74 7.03 14.66
C ARG A 58 4.20 8.15 13.74
N ASP A 59 4.26 9.36 14.29
CA ASP A 59 4.89 10.50 13.61
C ASP A 59 6.41 10.27 13.57
N LEU A 60 6.96 10.11 12.37
CA LEU A 60 8.36 9.74 12.15
C LEU A 60 9.34 10.85 12.57
N VAL A 61 8.92 12.12 12.56
CA VAL A 61 9.75 13.25 13.00
C VAL A 61 9.81 13.29 14.52
N ARG A 62 8.67 13.03 15.19
CA ARG A 62 8.60 13.02 16.66
C ARG A 62 9.18 11.75 17.29
N HIS A 63 9.17 10.64 16.55
CA HIS A 63 9.63 9.34 17.03
C HIS A 63 10.78 8.79 16.17
N PRO A 64 11.99 9.38 16.25
CA PRO A 64 13.15 8.93 15.46
C PRO A 64 13.56 7.49 15.78
N GLY A 65 13.32 7.00 17.01
CA GLY A 65 13.54 5.60 17.37
C GLY A 65 12.63 4.63 16.59
N TYR A 66 11.38 5.03 16.33
CA TYR A 66 10.43 4.26 15.54
C TYR A 66 10.85 4.23 14.06
N LEU A 67 11.27 5.39 13.52
CA LEU A 67 11.82 5.50 12.17
C LEU A 67 13.01 4.55 11.99
N LYS A 68 13.95 4.60 12.94
CA LYS A 68 15.12 3.75 12.92
C LYS A 68 14.77 2.27 12.96
N GLN A 69 13.97 1.84 13.93
CA GLN A 69 13.64 0.43 14.15
C GLN A 69 12.96 -0.20 12.93
N PHE A 70 11.95 0.46 12.36
CA PHE A 70 11.11 -0.17 11.34
C PHE A 70 11.55 0.10 9.91
N TYR A 71 12.35 1.15 9.66
CA TYR A 71 12.68 1.58 8.29
C TYR A 71 14.18 1.64 8.01
N GLU A 72 15.00 2.10 8.95
CA GLU A 72 16.46 2.17 8.76
C GLU A 72 17.12 0.81 9.01
N ASP A 73 16.86 0.21 10.18
CA ASP A 73 17.48 -1.04 10.60
C ASP A 73 17.02 -2.24 9.75
N THR A 74 15.78 -2.20 9.25
CA THR A 74 15.22 -3.20 8.32
C THR A 74 15.70 -3.03 6.88
N GLN A 75 16.34 -1.90 6.56
CA GLN A 75 16.81 -1.56 5.21
C GLN A 75 15.70 -1.66 4.13
N LEU A 76 14.45 -1.33 4.50
CA LEU A 76 13.30 -1.43 3.58
C LEU A 76 13.52 -0.67 2.27
N ASP A 77 14.21 0.46 2.33
CA ASP A 77 14.50 1.30 1.16
C ASP A 77 15.30 0.58 0.07
N LEU A 78 16.08 -0.47 0.42
CA LEU A 78 16.79 -1.27 -0.58
C LEU A 78 15.82 -1.95 -1.56
N GLN A 79 14.60 -2.27 -1.14
CA GLN A 79 13.61 -2.90 -2.00
C GLN A 79 13.09 -1.92 -3.06
N ARG A 80 12.84 -0.66 -2.67
CA ARG A 80 12.52 0.43 -3.60
C ARG A 80 13.65 0.65 -4.60
N GLN A 81 14.89 0.76 -4.10
CA GLN A 81 16.08 0.97 -4.92
C GLN A 81 16.35 -0.16 -5.93
N LYS A 82 15.96 -1.41 -5.65
CA LYS A 82 16.05 -2.51 -6.61
C LYS A 82 15.16 -2.28 -7.83
N LEU A 83 13.94 -1.78 -7.63
CA LEU A 83 12.98 -1.55 -8.70
C LEU A 83 13.28 -0.27 -9.48
N GLU A 84 13.73 0.80 -8.82
CA GLU A 84 14.05 2.08 -9.49
C GLU A 84 15.20 2.00 -10.50
N LYS A 85 16.03 0.93 -10.43
CA LYS A 85 17.08 0.67 -11.42
C LYS A 85 16.55 0.15 -12.75
N LEU A 86 15.30 -0.29 -12.81
CA LEU A 86 14.69 -0.83 -14.01
C LEU A 86 14.27 0.32 -14.96
N PRO A 87 14.56 0.22 -16.27
CA PRO A 87 14.30 1.31 -17.21
C PRO A 87 12.80 1.59 -17.43
N VAL A 88 11.96 0.58 -17.21
CA VAL A 88 10.49 0.65 -17.34
C VAL A 88 9.80 1.28 -16.13
N VAL A 89 10.55 1.61 -15.09
CA VAL A 89 10.04 2.12 -13.81
C VAL A 89 10.22 3.63 -13.73
N GLN A 90 9.17 4.32 -13.28
CA GLN A 90 9.17 5.75 -12.97
C GLN A 90 8.54 5.96 -11.59
N PRO A 91 8.94 7.00 -10.83
CA PRO A 91 8.23 7.34 -9.60
C PRO A 91 6.75 7.68 -9.88
N TYR A 92 5.85 7.10 -9.10
CA TYR A 92 4.45 7.51 -9.08
C TYR A 92 4.24 8.57 -8.01
N VAL A 93 3.67 9.70 -8.41
CA VAL A 93 3.34 10.80 -7.50
C VAL A 93 1.82 10.95 -7.47
N SER A 94 1.20 10.49 -6.38
CA SER A 94 -0.26 10.60 -6.20
C SER A 94 -0.70 12.07 -6.27
N PRO A 95 -1.75 12.42 -7.00
CA PRO A 95 -2.27 13.79 -7.02
C PRO A 95 -2.85 14.22 -5.66
N LEU A 96 -3.19 13.27 -4.78
CA LEU A 96 -3.79 13.54 -3.47
C LEU A 96 -2.70 13.67 -2.40
N LEU A 97 -2.50 14.88 -1.87
CA LEU A 97 -1.53 15.13 -0.80
C LEU A 97 -1.85 14.33 0.46
N SER A 98 -3.13 14.13 0.78
CA SER A 98 -3.56 13.31 1.91
C SER A 98 -2.98 11.90 1.86
N LEU A 99 -2.99 11.26 0.68
CA LEU A 99 -2.37 9.95 0.49
C LEU A 99 -0.85 9.99 0.68
N ARG A 100 -0.17 11.04 0.19
CA ARG A 100 1.29 11.14 0.37
C ARG A 100 1.72 11.15 1.84
N THR A 101 0.87 11.67 2.74
CA THR A 101 1.18 11.75 4.18
C THR A 101 0.98 10.43 4.95
N ILE A 102 0.36 9.41 4.34
CA ILE A 102 0.20 8.12 5.00
C ILE A 102 1.37 7.17 4.75
N PHE A 103 2.13 7.39 3.67
CA PHE A 103 3.25 6.56 3.27
C PHE A 103 4.53 6.85 4.07
N SER A 104 5.34 5.80 4.24
CA SER A 104 6.67 5.87 4.82
C SER A 104 7.70 6.47 3.84
N PRO A 105 8.87 6.89 4.35
CA PRO A 105 9.99 7.33 3.51
C PRO A 105 10.54 6.23 2.58
N SER A 106 10.30 4.95 2.89
CA SER A 106 10.75 3.80 2.09
C SER A 106 9.67 3.21 1.19
N ALA A 107 8.50 3.87 1.08
CA ALA A 107 7.38 3.37 0.30
C ALA A 107 7.74 3.19 -1.18
N ILE A 108 7.33 2.07 -1.76
CA ILE A 108 7.45 1.80 -3.18
C ILE A 108 6.22 2.39 -3.86
N LEU A 109 6.37 3.58 -4.43
CA LEU A 109 5.33 4.28 -5.19
C LEU A 109 5.80 4.43 -6.62
N LEU A 110 5.47 3.47 -7.48
CA LEU A 110 6.04 3.35 -8.81
C LEU A 110 4.96 3.28 -9.89
N LYS A 111 5.24 3.92 -11.02
CA LYS A 111 4.54 3.72 -12.28
C LYS A 111 5.45 2.89 -13.18
N ILE A 112 4.89 1.83 -13.74
CA ILE A 112 5.57 0.90 -14.62
C ILE A 112 4.95 1.05 -16.00
N ASN A 113 5.78 1.14 -17.04
CA ASN A 113 5.33 1.13 -18.42
C ASN A 113 6.24 0.24 -19.27
N CYS A 114 5.68 -0.89 -19.72
CA CYS A 114 6.37 -1.86 -20.60
C CYS A 114 6.14 -1.57 -22.09
N GLU A 115 5.47 -0.48 -22.45
CA GLU A 115 5.17 -0.16 -23.85
C GLU A 115 6.47 0.02 -24.67
N SER A 116 6.72 -0.91 -25.59
CA SER A 116 7.80 -0.85 -26.58
C SER A 116 9.22 -0.76 -26.01
N GLN A 117 9.44 -1.15 -24.75
CA GLN A 117 10.76 -1.12 -24.11
C GLN A 117 11.44 -2.50 -24.10
N LEU A 118 12.70 -2.53 -24.52
CA LEU A 118 13.57 -3.69 -24.40
C LEU A 118 14.27 -3.63 -23.03
N ILE A 119 14.15 -4.68 -22.23
CA ILE A 119 15.04 -4.94 -21.08
C ILE A 119 16.05 -5.98 -21.55
N ASP A 120 17.34 -5.69 -21.47
CA ASP A 120 18.43 -6.57 -21.93
C ASP A 120 18.28 -7.06 -23.39
N GLY A 121 17.71 -6.22 -24.26
CA GLY A 121 17.51 -6.54 -25.68
C GLY A 121 16.32 -7.47 -25.98
N LYS A 122 15.48 -7.79 -24.98
CA LYS A 122 14.23 -8.54 -25.14
C LYS A 122 13.03 -7.66 -24.81
N THR A 123 11.92 -7.89 -25.51
CA THR A 123 10.63 -7.25 -25.18
C THR A 123 10.25 -7.66 -23.76
N CYS A 124 10.20 -6.70 -22.84
CA CYS A 124 9.78 -6.98 -21.47
C CYS A 124 8.25 -7.14 -21.44
N SER A 125 7.78 -8.33 -21.08
CA SER A 125 6.37 -8.54 -20.76
C SER A 125 6.10 -8.07 -19.32
N MET A 126 4.91 -7.51 -19.08
CA MET A 126 4.47 -7.11 -17.74
C MET A 126 4.46 -8.31 -16.78
N GLU A 127 4.05 -9.47 -17.28
CA GLU A 127 4.02 -10.73 -16.56
C GLU A 127 5.42 -11.17 -16.11
N GLU A 128 6.42 -11.09 -16.99
CA GLU A 128 7.81 -11.42 -16.65
C GLU A 128 8.37 -10.45 -15.60
N LEU A 129 8.07 -9.15 -15.73
CA LEU A 129 8.48 -8.14 -14.76
C LEU A 129 7.87 -8.41 -13.38
N ILE A 130 6.58 -8.77 -13.35
CA ILE A 130 5.86 -9.13 -12.12
C ILE A 130 6.50 -10.36 -11.49
N ASP A 131 6.73 -11.43 -12.25
CA ASP A 131 7.25 -12.69 -11.71
C ASP A 131 8.71 -12.57 -11.24
N GLN A 132 9.57 -11.94 -12.03
CA GLN A 132 11.02 -11.91 -11.78
C GLN A 132 11.45 -10.79 -10.83
N HIS A 133 10.78 -9.64 -10.85
CA HIS A 133 11.21 -8.46 -10.10
C HIS A 133 10.23 -8.05 -9.02
N LEU A 134 8.97 -7.73 -9.36
CA LEU A 134 8.02 -7.19 -8.38
C LEU A 134 7.68 -8.22 -7.32
N GLY A 135 7.37 -9.45 -7.73
CA GLY A 135 6.95 -10.51 -6.84
C GLY A 135 7.99 -10.82 -5.76
N ASN A 136 9.27 -10.81 -6.12
CA ASN A 136 10.37 -11.01 -5.16
C ASN A 136 10.47 -9.84 -4.17
N VAL A 137 10.37 -8.59 -4.64
CA VAL A 137 10.40 -7.41 -3.78
C VAL A 137 9.21 -7.37 -2.82
N VAL A 138 8.00 -7.64 -3.30
CA VAL A 138 6.79 -7.67 -2.48
C VAL A 138 6.84 -8.78 -1.43
N LYS A 139 7.31 -9.97 -1.81
CA LYS A 139 7.49 -11.10 -0.87
C LYS A 139 8.50 -10.76 0.23
N GLU A 140 9.60 -10.10 -0.13
CA GLU A 140 10.61 -9.67 0.83
C GLU A 140 10.06 -8.64 1.82
N MET A 141 9.34 -7.61 1.34
CA MET A 141 8.69 -6.63 2.22
C MET A 141 7.63 -7.27 3.14
N MET A 142 6.84 -8.21 2.60
CA MET A 142 5.89 -8.99 3.40
C MET A 142 6.61 -9.85 4.45
N GLY A 143 7.73 -10.48 4.08
CA GLY A 143 8.58 -11.25 5.00
C GLY A 143 9.07 -10.39 6.17
N ILE A 144 9.62 -9.22 5.87
CA ILE A 144 10.04 -8.23 6.88
C ILE A 144 8.85 -7.85 7.77
N TRP A 145 7.67 -7.58 7.19
CA TRP A 145 6.49 -7.26 7.97
C TRP A 145 6.05 -8.40 8.88
N LEU A 146 6.05 -9.65 8.40
CA LEU A 146 5.69 -10.81 9.20
C LEU A 146 6.65 -11.02 10.39
N GLU A 147 7.95 -10.90 10.14
CA GLU A 147 9.00 -11.12 11.14
C GLU A 147 9.10 -9.98 12.16
N GLN A 148 9.04 -8.73 11.69
CA GLN A 148 9.35 -7.55 12.50
C GLN A 148 8.10 -6.83 13.04
N CYS A 149 6.93 -7.02 12.43
CA CYS A 149 5.71 -6.27 12.77
C CYS A 149 4.56 -7.16 13.24
N ALA A 150 4.27 -8.26 12.53
CA ALA A 150 3.13 -9.13 12.83
C ALA A 150 3.43 -10.16 13.93
N SER A 151 4.72 -10.46 14.15
CA SER A 151 5.16 -11.39 15.19
C SER A 151 4.84 -10.86 16.59
N PRO A 152 4.45 -11.72 17.54
CA PRO A 152 4.14 -11.28 18.90
C PRO A 152 5.38 -10.64 19.53
N GLN A 153 5.39 -9.32 19.64
CA GLN A 153 6.34 -8.58 20.43
C GLN A 153 5.59 -8.07 21.66
N GLU A 154 6.11 -8.35 22.85
CA GLU A 154 5.61 -7.74 24.09
C GLU A 154 6.04 -6.27 24.13
N THR A 155 5.43 -5.44 23.28
CA THR A 155 5.58 -3.99 23.37
C THR A 155 4.57 -3.47 24.37
N ILE A 156 5.04 -3.13 25.57
CA ILE A 156 4.19 -2.52 26.60
C ILE A 156 4.02 -1.04 26.24
N MET A 157 2.94 -0.72 25.52
CA MET A 157 2.51 0.66 25.29
C MET A 157 1.60 1.13 26.42
N ASP A 158 1.79 2.38 26.86
CA ASP A 158 0.87 3.01 27.81
C ASP A 158 -0.48 3.38 27.13
N GLU A 159 -1.46 3.82 27.92
CA GLU A 159 -2.79 4.16 27.40
C GLU A 159 -2.76 5.34 26.42
N ASN A 160 -1.92 6.35 26.67
CA ASN A 160 -1.82 7.53 25.81
C ASN A 160 -1.19 7.17 24.45
N GLU A 161 -0.18 6.29 24.45
CA GLU A 161 0.43 5.78 23.22
C GLU A 161 -0.57 4.96 22.40
N ARG A 162 -1.38 4.12 23.07
CA ARG A 162 -2.44 3.35 22.39
C ARG A 162 -3.50 4.25 21.78
N ASP A 163 -3.91 5.29 22.50
CA ASP A 163 -4.87 6.28 22.00
C ASP A 163 -4.31 7.05 20.80
N TYR A 164 -3.03 7.44 20.85
CA TYR A 164 -2.37 8.11 19.73
C TYR A 164 -2.35 7.23 18.46
N VAL A 165 -1.98 5.95 18.63
CA VAL A 165 -1.98 4.98 17.53
C VAL A 165 -3.39 4.77 16.98
N LEU A 166 -4.41 4.69 17.85
CA LEU A 166 -5.81 4.56 17.42
C LEU A 166 -6.27 5.78 16.59
N VAL A 167 -5.92 6.99 17.00
CA VAL A 167 -6.22 8.22 16.25
C VAL A 167 -5.56 8.18 14.87
N ARG A 168 -4.29 7.76 14.80
CA ARG A 168 -3.56 7.63 13.53
C ARG A 168 -4.16 6.56 12.62
N ASP A 169 -4.53 5.40 13.16
CA ASP A 169 -5.19 4.32 12.43
C ASP A 169 -6.54 4.78 11.84
N ASN A 170 -7.34 5.51 12.63
CA ASN A 170 -8.60 6.07 12.18
C ASN A 170 -8.41 7.13 11.09
N MET A 171 -7.38 7.97 11.18
CA MET A 171 -7.05 8.92 10.13
C MET A 171 -6.73 8.22 8.81
N MET A 172 -5.86 7.19 8.82
CA MET A 172 -5.51 6.44 7.60
C MET A 172 -6.73 5.77 6.98
N ARG A 173 -7.56 5.15 7.83
CA ARG A 173 -8.84 4.54 7.44
C ARG A 173 -9.76 5.52 6.73
N ASN A 174 -9.98 6.68 7.35
CA ASN A 174 -10.87 7.71 6.80
C ASN A 174 -10.33 8.27 5.48
N ILE A 175 -9.01 8.49 5.38
CA ILE A 175 -8.39 8.92 4.11
C ILE A 175 -8.67 7.91 2.99
N GLY A 176 -8.58 6.61 3.27
CA GLY A 176 -8.92 5.56 2.29
C GLY A 176 -10.40 5.54 1.94
N ILE A 177 -11.29 5.53 2.95
CA ILE A 177 -12.75 5.49 2.73
C ILE A 177 -13.23 6.74 1.99
N ASP A 178 -12.78 7.92 2.36
CA ASP A 178 -13.27 9.18 1.79
C ASP A 178 -12.74 9.42 0.38
N ASN A 179 -11.44 9.27 0.18
CA ASN A 179 -10.80 9.67 -1.08
C ASN A 179 -10.93 8.59 -2.17
N ASP A 180 -10.93 7.32 -1.78
CA ASP A 180 -11.01 6.23 -2.75
C ASP A 180 -12.44 5.70 -2.88
N LEU A 181 -13.03 5.24 -1.77
CA LEU A 181 -14.28 4.50 -1.83
C LEU A 181 -15.51 5.38 -2.00
N ARG A 182 -15.76 6.36 -1.13
CA ARG A 182 -16.95 7.23 -1.20
C ARG A 182 -16.97 8.07 -2.46
N ALA A 183 -15.80 8.54 -2.92
CA ALA A 183 -15.70 9.35 -4.13
C ALA A 183 -15.95 8.55 -5.41
N ASN A 184 -15.53 7.27 -5.47
CA ASN A 184 -15.55 6.49 -6.70
C ASN A 184 -16.62 5.39 -6.76
N LEU A 185 -16.90 4.67 -5.67
CA LEU A 185 -17.81 3.51 -5.71
C LEU A 185 -19.20 3.82 -6.28
N PRO A 186 -19.88 4.94 -5.94
CA PRO A 186 -21.19 5.24 -6.52
C PRO A 186 -21.14 5.40 -8.04
N ARG A 187 -20.04 5.92 -8.58
CA ARG A 187 -19.82 6.08 -10.02
C ARG A 187 -19.52 4.75 -10.71
N LEU A 188 -18.86 3.82 -10.02
CA LEU A 188 -18.45 2.52 -10.56
C LEU A 188 -19.57 1.47 -10.46
N PHE A 189 -20.38 1.53 -9.40
CA PHE A 189 -21.30 0.45 -9.03
C PHE A 189 -22.73 0.87 -8.78
N ASN A 190 -23.11 2.14 -8.98
CA ASN A 190 -24.34 2.77 -8.51
C ASN A 190 -24.40 2.98 -6.98
N SER A 191 -25.28 3.89 -6.54
CA SER A 191 -25.40 4.32 -5.13
C SER A 191 -25.80 3.18 -4.20
N ASP A 192 -26.76 2.34 -4.60
CA ASP A 192 -27.33 1.33 -3.73
C ASP A 192 -26.30 0.23 -3.38
N ILE A 193 -25.48 -0.16 -4.36
CA ILE A 193 -24.38 -1.11 -4.12
C ILE A 193 -23.26 -0.43 -3.34
N ALA A 194 -22.88 0.79 -3.70
CA ALA A 194 -21.84 1.53 -3.01
C ALA A 194 -22.15 1.71 -1.51
N ASP A 195 -23.37 2.13 -1.17
CA ASP A 195 -23.80 2.34 0.22
C ASP A 195 -23.75 1.04 1.04
N ARG A 196 -24.14 -0.09 0.43
CA ARG A 196 -24.06 -1.40 1.08
C ARG A 196 -22.62 -1.85 1.34
N VAL A 197 -21.73 -1.62 0.38
CA VAL A 197 -20.30 -1.96 0.52
C VAL A 197 -19.65 -1.08 1.58
N LEU A 198 -19.89 0.24 1.53
CA LEU A 198 -19.38 1.19 2.52
C LEU A 198 -19.86 0.84 3.94
N ALA A 199 -21.15 0.56 4.11
CA ALA A 199 -21.71 0.17 5.40
C ALA A 199 -21.15 -1.17 5.93
N ALA A 200 -20.72 -2.08 5.05
CA ALA A 200 -20.06 -3.31 5.45
C ALA A 200 -18.61 -3.05 5.90
N LEU A 201 -17.87 -2.24 5.14
CA LEU A 201 -16.50 -1.87 5.48
C LEU A 201 -16.46 -1.10 6.80
N GLU A 202 -17.35 -0.13 7.02
CA GLU A 202 -17.43 0.63 8.28
C GLU A 202 -17.75 -0.24 9.52
N LYS A 203 -18.35 -1.42 9.35
CA LYS A 203 -18.67 -2.34 10.46
C LYS A 203 -17.50 -3.22 10.87
N GLU A 204 -16.73 -3.69 9.89
CA GLU A 204 -15.63 -4.65 10.10
C GLU A 204 -14.29 -3.96 10.40
N VAL A 205 -14.18 -2.67 10.10
CA VAL A 205 -12.93 -1.90 10.05
C VAL A 205 -12.87 -0.91 11.21
#